data_AF-C3ZF86-F1
#
_entry.id   AF-C3ZF86-F1
#
_cell.length_a   1.000
_cell.length_b   1.000
_cell.length_c   1.000
_cell.angle_alpha   90.00
_cell.angle_beta   90.00
_cell.angle_gamma   90.00
#
_symmetry.space_group_name_H-M   'P 1'
#
loop_
_entity.id
_entity.type
_entity.pdbx_description
1 polymer ?
#
loop_
_entity_poly.entity_id
_entity_poly.type
_entity_poly.pdbx_seq_one_letter_code
_entity_poly.pdbx_strand_id
1 'polypeptide(L)'
;FMVALASADLGLGIFVVPFTVQTTLEGVWTYPDRVCQYVGFMSSTFTLSSIFLLMDLSIDRYVSIAKPIEYYSVMTNRKCTFMIMKSWLAASLYSMGPFLGW
;
A
#
# COMPACT_ATOMS: atom_id res chain seq x y z
N PHE A 1 11.24 1.24 -5.63
CA PHE A 1 10.08 1.86 -4.96
C PHE A 1 8.96 2.24 -5.92
N MET A 2 9.21 2.99 -7.00
CA MET A 2 8.15 3.41 -7.94
C MET A 2 7.30 2.26 -8.50
N VAL A 3 7.90 1.15 -8.92
CA VAL A 3 7.16 -0.02 -9.42
C VAL A 3 6.28 -0.64 -8.34
N ALA A 4 6.76 -0.72 -7.10
CA ALA A 4 5.99 -1.24 -5.98
C ALA A 4 4.80 -0.31 -5.65
N LEU A 5 5.01 1.00 -5.72
CA LEU A 5 3.94 1.99 -5.55
C LEU A 5 2.87 1.85 -6.65
N ALA A 6 3.29 1.80 -7.91
CA ALA A 6 2.38 1.58 -9.03
C ALA A 6 1.60 0.26 -8.90
N SER A 7 2.24 -0.81 -8.39
CA SER A 7 1.54 -2.07 -8.14
C SER A 7 0.49 -1.97 -7.03
N ALA A 8 0.74 -1.15 -6.00
CA ALA A 8 -0.23 -0.90 -4.93
C ALA A 8 -1.42 -0.09 -5.46
N ASP A 9 -1.17 0.95 -6.23
CA ASP A 9 -2.22 1.80 -6.81
C ASP A 9 -3.08 1.03 -7.83
N LEU A 10 -2.45 0.21 -8.68
CA LEU A 10 -3.16 -0.71 -9.58
C LEU A 10 -3.99 -1.73 -8.79
N GLY A 11 -3.44 -2.29 -7.71
CA GLY A 11 -4.17 -3.20 -6.83
C GLY A 11 -5.43 -2.56 -6.26
N LEU A 12 -5.33 -1.33 -5.75
CA LEU A 12 -6.47 -0.56 -5.27
C LEU A 12 -7.50 -0.32 -6.39
N GLY A 13 -7.03 0.09 -7.58
CA GLY A 13 -7.88 0.30 -8.75
C GLY A 13 -8.62 -0.95 -9.23
N ILE A 14 -8.01 -2.12 -9.10
CA ILE A 14 -8.61 -3.39 -9.57
C ILE A 14 -9.51 -4.01 -8.50
N PHE A 15 -9.11 -3.98 -7.22
CA PHE A 15 -9.78 -4.74 -6.16
C PHE A 15 -10.77 -3.93 -5.33
N VAL A 16 -10.63 -2.60 -5.26
CA VAL A 16 -11.45 -1.75 -4.38
C VAL A 16 -12.39 -0.88 -5.21
N VAL A 17 -11.83 -0.15 -6.18
CA VAL A 17 -12.56 0.84 -6.96
C VAL A 17 -13.82 0.30 -7.66
N PRO A 18 -13.85 -0.87 -8.33
CA PRO A 18 -15.08 -1.32 -9.00
C PRO A 18 -16.24 -1.53 -8.02
N PHE A 19 -15.97 -2.07 -6.83
CA PHE A 19 -16.99 -2.28 -5.80
C PHE A 19 -17.48 -0.95 -5.24
N THR A 20 -16.57 -0.03 -4.92
CA THR A 20 -16.93 1.30 -4.42
C THR A 20 -17.72 2.11 -5.45
N VAL A 21 -17.31 2.07 -6.73
CA VAL A 21 -18.01 2.77 -7.81
C VAL A 21 -19.43 2.24 -7.96
N GLN A 22 -19.62 0.91 -7.98
CA GLN A 22 -20.96 0.34 -8.08
C GLN A 22 -21.86 0.76 -6.92
N THR A 23 -21.36 0.69 -5.68
CA THR A 23 -22.15 1.09 -4.50
C THR A 23 -22.45 2.59 -4.48
N THR A 24 -21.59 3.41 -5.09
CA THR A 24 -21.82 4.85 -5.25
C THR A 24 -22.90 5.14 -6.30
N LEU A 25 -22.98 4.35 -7.38
CA LEU A 25 -24.01 4.47 -8.40
C LEU A 25 -25.39 4.01 -7.89
N GLU A 26 -25.43 2.94 -7.09
CA GLU A 26 -26.66 2.40 -6.50
C GLU A 26 -27.13 3.20 -5.27
N GLY A 27 -26.22 3.93 -4.61
CA GLY A 27 -26.49 4.70 -3.39
C GLY A 27 -26.69 3.85 -2.12
N VAL A 28 -26.57 2.53 -2.24
CA VAL A 28 -26.69 1.54 -1.16
C VAL A 28 -25.63 0.46 -1.34
N TRP A 29 -25.15 -0.08 -0.22
CA TRP A 29 -24.29 -1.26 -0.21
C TRP A 29 -25.13 -2.53 -0.41
N THR A 30 -25.11 -3.09 -1.62
CA THR A 30 -25.89 -4.29 -2.00
C THR A 30 -25.16 -5.62 -1.78
N TYR A 31 -23.86 -5.57 -1.47
CA TYR A 31 -23.02 -6.75 -1.29
C TYR A 31 -23.12 -7.35 0.12
N PRO A 32 -22.79 -8.64 0.32
CA PRO A 32 -22.70 -9.25 1.65
C PRO A 32 -21.65 -8.56 2.54
N ASP A 33 -21.84 -8.62 3.86
CA ASP A 33 -20.92 -8.03 4.86
C ASP A 33 -19.46 -8.50 4.71
N ARG A 34 -19.25 -9.74 4.27
CA ARG A 34 -17.91 -10.29 4.00
C ARG A 34 -17.17 -9.50 2.90
N VAL A 35 -17.90 -9.05 1.88
CA VAL A 35 -17.33 -8.22 0.80
C VAL A 35 -17.02 -6.83 1.33
N CYS A 36 -17.86 -6.29 2.22
CA CYS A 36 -17.60 -5.00 2.87
C CYS A 36 -16.30 -5.03 3.68
N GLN A 37 -16.14 -6.06 4.51
CA GLN A 37 -14.92 -6.28 5.29
C GLN A 37 -13.69 -6.47 4.39
N TYR A 38 -13.82 -7.26 3.33
CA TYR A 38 -12.73 -7.48 2.37
C TYR A 38 -12.32 -6.18 1.66
N VAL A 39 -13.28 -5.40 1.15
CA VAL A 39 -13.03 -4.13 0.46
C VAL A 39 -12.42 -3.11 1.43
N GLY A 40 -12.92 -3.03 2.66
CA GLY A 40 -12.35 -2.16 3.69
C GLY A 40 -10.91 -2.53 4.07
N PHE A 41 -10.64 -3.84 4.22
CA PHE A 41 -9.29 -4.35 4.49
C PHE A 41 -8.33 -4.06 3.33
N MET A 42 -8.73 -4.38 2.10
CA MET A 42 -7.90 -4.12 0.92
C MET A 42 -7.66 -2.62 0.71
N SER A 43 -8.70 -1.79 0.85
CA SER A 43 -8.60 -0.33 0.75
C SER A 43 -7.59 0.23 1.74
N SER A 44 -7.69 -0.18 3.01
CA SER A 44 -6.80 0.27 4.07
C SER A 44 -5.37 -0.24 3.86
N THR A 45 -5.22 -1.52 3.50
CA THR A 45 -3.90 -2.14 3.24
C THR A 45 -3.19 -1.47 2.07
N PHE A 46 -3.84 -1.28 0.91
CA PHE A 46 -3.20 -0.65 -0.25
C PHE A 46 -2.90 0.82 0.01
N THR A 47 -3.80 1.56 0.67
CA THR A 47 -3.55 2.97 1.02
C THR A 47 -2.36 3.13 1.97
N LEU A 48 -2.29 2.32 3.02
CA LEU A 48 -1.16 2.32 3.96
C LEU A 48 0.14 1.89 3.26
N SER A 49 0.06 0.89 2.38
CA SER A 49 1.22 0.45 1.58
C SER A 49 1.73 1.59 0.71
N SER A 50 0.86 2.32 0.02
CA SER A 50 1.25 3.48 -0.80
C SER A 50 1.91 4.57 0.04
N ILE A 51 1.40 4.86 1.24
CA ILE A 51 2.03 5.83 2.17
C ILE A 51 3.43 5.38 2.58
N PHE A 52 3.61 4.13 3.00
CA PHE A 52 4.91 3.62 3.40
C PHE A 52 5.90 3.57 2.23
N LEU A 53 5.44 3.18 1.04
CA LEU A 53 6.26 3.17 -0.17
C LEU A 53 6.66 4.58 -0.62
N LEU A 54 5.80 5.59 -0.41
CA LEU A 54 6.13 7.00 -0.63
C LEU A 54 7.17 7.51 0.38
N MET A 55 7.07 7.08 1.64
CA MET A 55 8.08 7.37 2.66
C MET A 55 9.43 6.75 2.29
N ASP A 56 9.45 5.48 1.89
CA ASP A 56 10.64 4.78 1.43
C ASP A 56 11.26 5.45 0.18
N LEU A 57 10.42 5.85 -0.79
CA LEU A 57 10.85 6.60 -1.96
C LEU A 57 11.47 7.95 -1.59
N SER A 58 10.89 8.65 -0.59
CA SER A 58 11.40 9.93 -0.11
C SER A 58 12.77 9.76 0.56
N ILE A 59 12.94 8.70 1.34
CA ILE A 59 14.24 8.34 1.95
C ILE A 59 15.27 8.02 0.87
N ASP A 60 14.90 7.19 -0.11
CA ASP A 60 15.78 6.83 -1.23
C ASP A 60 16.28 8.07 -1.99
N ARG A 61 15.36 8.98 -2.36
CA ARG A 61 15.72 10.25 -3.02
C ARG A 61 16.57 11.14 -2.13
N TYR A 62 16.26 11.21 -0.83
CA TYR A 62 17.04 11.98 0.12
C TYR A 62 18.50 11.47 0.20
N VAL A 63 18.70 10.16 0.31
CA VAL A 63 20.04 9.56 0.37
C VAL A 63 20.80 9.76 -0.95
N SER A 64 20.12 9.63 -2.09
CA SER A 64 20.72 9.88 -3.41
C SER A 64 21.24 11.32 -3.55
N ILE A 65 20.48 12.31 -3.05
CA ILE A 65 20.87 13.73 -3.13
C ILE A 65 21.93 14.07 -2.08
N ALA A 66 21.77 13.63 -0.84
CA ALA A 66 22.66 13.98 0.27
C ALA A 66 24.01 13.25 0.23
N LYS A 67 24.04 12.03 -0.34
CA LYS A 67 25.22 11.15 -0.34
C LYS A 67 25.44 10.47 -1.71
N PRO A 68 25.74 11.23 -2.77
CA PRO A 68 25.84 10.67 -4.13
C PRO A 68 26.93 9.61 -4.30
N ILE A 69 28.08 9.75 -3.61
CA ILE A 69 29.23 8.82 -3.74
C ILE A 69 28.97 7.51 -2.96
N GLU A 70 28.32 7.60 -1.80
CA GLU A 70 28.04 6.44 -0.94
C GLU A 70 26.71 5.75 -1.29
N TYR A 71 25.87 6.35 -2.14
CA TYR A 71 24.52 5.86 -2.45
C TYR A 71 24.51 4.36 -2.81
N TYR A 72 25.36 3.93 -3.74
CA TYR A 72 25.41 2.54 -4.20
C TYR A 72 25.88 1.54 -3.13
N SER A 73 26.62 2.00 -2.12
CA SER A 73 27.03 1.19 -0.97
C SER A 73 25.91 1.10 0.08
N VAL A 74 25.20 2.21 0.28
CA VAL A 74 24.11 2.31 1.27
C VAL A 74 22.83 1.62 0.78
N MET A 75 22.38 1.94 -0.45
CA MET A 75 21.16 1.46 -1.09
C MET A 75 21.46 0.31 -2.04
N THR A 76 21.32 -0.92 -1.54
CA THR A 76 21.45 -2.15 -2.35
C THR A 76 20.08 -2.73 -2.68
N ASN A 77 19.96 -3.45 -3.81
CA ASN A 77 18.72 -4.10 -4.23
C ASN A 77 18.09 -4.99 -3.15
N ARG A 78 18.92 -5.67 -2.34
CA ARG A 78 18.46 -6.48 -1.21
C ARG A 78 17.78 -5.64 -0.12
N LYS A 79 18.38 -4.49 0.24
CA LYS A 79 17.78 -3.57 1.22
C LYS A 79 16.48 -2.96 0.70
N CYS A 80 16.45 -2.53 -0.57
CA CYS A 80 15.24 -1.98 -1.18
C CYS A 80 14.10 -3.02 -1.19
N THR A 81 14.42 -4.27 -1.53
CA THR A 81 13.44 -5.37 -1.50
C THR A 81 12.93 -5.62 -0.07
N PHE A 82 13.82 -5.63 0.91
CA PHE A 82 13.44 -5.78 2.32
C PHE A 82 12.55 -4.63 2.82
N MET A 83 12.87 -3.38 2.46
CA MET A 83 12.03 -2.22 2.79
C MET A 83 10.63 -2.35 2.20
N ILE A 84 10.52 -2.70 0.92
CA ILE A 84 9.23 -2.94 0.26
C ILE A 84 8.44 -4.03 0.99
N MET A 85 9.06 -5.18 1.26
CA MET A 85 8.40 -6.27 2.00
C MET A 85 7.91 -5.83 3.38
N LYS A 86 8.74 -5.09 4.12
CA LYS A 86 8.37 -4.54 5.43
C LYS A 86 7.17 -3.60 5.34
N SER A 87 7.14 -2.74 4.32
CA SER A 87 6.06 -1.77 4.09
C SER A 87 4.72 -2.46 3.80
N TRP A 88 4.73 -3.51 2.97
CA TRP A 88 3.54 -4.36 2.73
C TRP A 88 3.07 -5.07 4.01
N LEU A 89 3.99 -5.72 4.73
CA LEU A 89 3.65 -6.43 5.97
C LEU A 89 3.09 -5.49 7.05
N ALA A 90 3.72 -4.32 7.23
CA ALA A 90 3.26 -3.32 8.18
C ALA A 90 1.84 -2.85 7.81
N ALA A 91 1.59 -2.50 6.55
CA ALA A 91 0.27 -2.09 6.09
C ALA A 91 -0.80 -3.16 6.34
N SER A 92 -0.50 -4.43 6.03
CA SER A 92 -1.43 -5.55 6.29
C SER A 92 -1.71 -5.72 7.78
N LEU A 93 -0.69 -5.63 8.64
CA LEU A 93 -0.84 -5.75 10.10
C LEU A 93 -1.68 -4.61 10.68
N TYR A 94 -1.45 -3.35 10.25
CA TYR A 94 -2.25 -2.21 10.68
C TYR A 94 -3.71 -2.31 10.19
N SER A 95 -3.91 -2.86 9.00
CA SER A 95 -5.23 -3.04 8.42
C SER A 95 -6.02 -4.22 9.00
N MET A 96 -5.43 -5.07 9.85
CA MET A 96 -6.14 -6.19 10.49
C MET A 96 -7.13 -5.76 11.58
N GLY A 97 -7.15 -4.48 11.97
CA GLY A 97 -8.08 -3.92 12.96
C GLY A 97 -9.55 -4.37 12.80
N PRO A 98 -10.20 -4.20 11.64
CA PRO A 98 -11.58 -4.65 11.40
C PRO A 98 -11.81 -6.17 11.58
N PHE A 99 -10.79 -7.02 11.43
CA PHE A 99 -10.93 -8.46 11.70
C PHE A 99 -10.81 -8.81 13.19
N LEU A 100 -10.26 -7.91 14.00
CA LEU A 100 -10.09 -8.08 15.45
C LEU A 100 -11.29 -7.54 16.27
N GLY A 101 -12.38 -7.16 15.60
CA GLY A 101 -13.66 -6.84 16.26
C GLY A 101 -13.73 -5.45 16.90
N TRP A 102 -13.05 -4.46 16.32
CA TRP A 102 -13.32 -3.04 16.61
C TRP A 102 -14.68 -2.59 16.07
#